data_AF-A0A0D0KML4-F1
#
_entry.id   AF-A0A0D0KML4-F1
#
_cell.length_a   1.000
_cell.length_b   1.000
_cell.length_c   1.000
_cell.angle_alpha   90.00
_cell.angle_beta   90.00
_cell.angle_gamma   90.00
#
_symmetry.space_group_name_H-M   'P 1'
#
loop_
_entity.id
_entity.type
_entity.pdbx_description
1 polymer ?
#
loop_
_entity_poly.entity_id
_entity_poly.type
_entity_poly.pdbx_seq_one_letter_code
_entity_poly.pdbx_strand_id
1 'polypeptide(L)' 'MNNARRKTIESLLNQISSLKEEIEAVTSNEQDAFDSMPESLQQSDRGQASESAIGSLENASNQLDDVMGELSEAMA' A
#
# COMPACT_ATOMS: atom_id res chain seq x y z
N MET A 1 -21.05 10.85 -15.74
CA MET A 1 -20.72 9.52 -16.32
C MET A 1 -21.99 8.66 -16.44
N ASN A 2 -22.03 7.59 -17.26
CA ASN A 2 -23.20 6.69 -17.29
C ASN A 2 -23.14 5.62 -16.18
N ASN A 3 -24.29 5.03 -15.82
CA ASN A 3 -24.38 4.08 -14.70
C ASN A 3 -23.50 2.84 -14.86
N ALA A 4 -23.30 2.35 -16.09
CA ALA A 4 -22.44 1.20 -16.34
C ALA A 4 -20.98 1.49 -15.98
N ARG A 5 -20.43 2.64 -16.41
CA ARG A 5 -19.07 3.04 -16.07
C ARG A 5 -18.92 3.35 -14.58
N ARG A 6 -19.94 3.92 -13.93
CA ARG A 6 -19.91 4.19 -12.47
C ARG A 6 -19.75 2.90 -11.66
N LYS A 7 -20.52 1.86 -12.01
CA LYS A 7 -20.38 0.53 -11.40
C LYS A 7 -18.99 -0.10 -11.61
N THR A 8 -18.40 0.11 -12.79
CA THR A 8 -17.03 -0.35 -13.04
C THR A 8 -16.04 0.36 -12.12
N ILE A 9 -16.15 1.69 -11.95
CA ILE A 9 -15.27 2.43 -11.05
C ILE A 9 -15.48 2.01 -9.58
N GLU A 10 -16.72 1.80 -9.13
CA GLU A 10 -16.99 1.24 -7.79
C GLU A 10 -16.30 -0.11 -7.57
N SER A 11 -16.31 -0.99 -8.58
CA SER A 11 -15.59 -2.26 -8.51
C SER A 11 -14.07 -2.07 -8.42
N LEU A 12 -13.51 -1.11 -9.17
CA LEU A 12 -12.09 -0.80 -9.11
C LEU A 12 -11.70 -0.23 -7.74
N LEU A 13 -12.52 0.65 -7.16
CA LEU A 13 -12.32 1.18 -5.81
C LEU A 13 -12.28 0.07 -4.76
N ASN A 14 -13.20 -0.89 -4.83
CA ASN A 14 -13.20 -2.04 -3.92
C ASN A 14 -11.92 -2.88 -4.07
N GLN A 15 -11.48 -3.13 -5.31
CA GLN A 15 -10.24 -3.87 -5.57
C GLN A 15 -9.01 -3.14 -5.04
N ILE A 16 -8.95 -1.81 -5.22
CA ILE A 16 -7.85 -0.99 -4.72
C ILE A 16 -7.85 -0.99 -3.18
N SER A 17 -9.02 -0.86 -2.55
CA SER A 17 -9.15 -0.94 -1.09
C SER A 17 -8.64 -2.26 -0.55
N SER A 18 -9.03 -3.39 -1.15
CA SER A 18 -8.53 -4.71 -0.73
C SER A 18 -7.02 -4.85 -0.97
N LEU A 19 -6.52 -4.39 -2.11
CA LEU A 19 -5.09 -4.41 -2.40
C LEU A 19 -4.29 -3.55 -1.40
N LYS A 20 -4.83 -2.39 -1.02
CA LYS A 20 -4.22 -1.53 -0.01
C LYS A 20 -4.12 -2.24 1.34
N GLU A 21 -5.19 -2.88 1.80
CA GLU A 21 -5.19 -3.67 3.03
C GLU A 21 -4.13 -4.80 2.99
N GLU A 22 -3.99 -5.47 1.85
CA GLU A 22 -2.95 -6.49 1.65
C GLU A 22 -1.53 -5.90 1.72
N ILE A 23 -1.29 -4.74 1.10
CA ILE A 23 0.00 -4.05 1.17
C ILE A 23 0.29 -3.63 2.61
N GLU A 24 -0.66 -3.01 3.31
CA GLU A 24 -0.51 -2.61 4.72
C GLU A 24 -0.19 -3.81 5.62
N ALA A 25 -0.82 -4.96 5.38
CA ALA A 25 -0.51 -6.19 6.10
C ALA A 25 0.92 -6.67 5.84
N VAL A 26 1.39 -6.63 4.58
CA VAL A 26 2.78 -6.98 4.24
C VAL A 26 3.76 -6.00 4.89
N THR A 27 3.48 -4.69 4.82
CA THR A 27 4.30 -3.64 5.46
C THR A 27 4.41 -3.87 6.96
N SER A 28 3.29 -4.14 7.64
CA SER A 28 3.29 -4.41 9.09
C SER A 28 4.13 -5.64 9.42
N ASN A 29 4.01 -6.72 8.65
CA ASN A 29 4.81 -7.92 8.87
C ASN A 29 6.31 -7.67 8.65
N GLU A 30 6.67 -6.87 7.65
CA GLU A 30 8.06 -6.51 7.38
C GLU A 30 8.62 -5.60 8.48
N GLN A 31 7.82 -4.64 8.98
CA GLN A 31 8.20 -3.79 10.11
C GLN A 31 8.40 -4.62 11.39
N ASP A 32 7.49 -5.54 11.69
CA ASP A 32 7.64 -6.45 12.84
C ASP A 32 8.90 -7.32 12.71
N ALA A 33 9.18 -7.82 11.51
CA ALA A 33 10.40 -8.56 11.22
C ALA A 33 11.64 -7.69 11.43
N PHE A 34 11.63 -6.45 10.95
CA PHE A 34 12.71 -5.49 11.12
C PHE A 34 12.95 -5.13 12.58
N ASP A 35 11.90 -4.80 13.33
CA ASP A 35 11.97 -4.41 14.74
C ASP A 35 12.42 -5.58 15.63
N SER A 36 12.11 -6.81 15.24
CA SER A 36 12.58 -8.02 15.94
C SER A 36 14.04 -8.39 15.64
N MET A 37 14.66 -7.82 14.60
CA MET A 37 16.05 -8.09 14.26
C MET A 37 17.01 -7.44 15.28
N PRO A 38 18.16 -8.09 15.59
CA PRO A 38 19.24 -7.46 16.33
C PRO A 38 19.73 -6.16 15.66
N GLU A 39 20.10 -5.17 16.46
CA GLU A 39 20.57 -3.85 15.99
C GLU A 39 21.75 -3.95 15.00
N SER A 40 22.64 -4.94 15.18
CA SER A 40 23.74 -5.21 14.25
C SER A 40 23.29 -5.68 12.86
N LEU A 41 22.13 -6.34 12.77
CA LEU A 41 21.50 -6.76 11.52
C LEU A 41 20.64 -5.65 10.91
N GLN A 42 19.99 -4.83 11.74
CA GLN A 42 19.28 -3.64 11.27
C GLN A 42 20.23 -2.64 10.59
N GLN A 43 21.46 -2.48 11.10
CA GLN A 43 22.48 -1.64 10.47
C GLN A 43 23.21 -2.28 9.28
N SER A 44 22.96 -3.56 9.01
CA SER A 44 23.56 -4.24 7.86
C SER A 44 22.85 -3.86 6.55
N ASP A 45 23.46 -4.19 5.42
CA ASP A 45 22.84 -4.04 4.09
C ASP A 45 21.46 -4.70 4.01
N ARG A 46 21.25 -5.79 4.76
CA ARG A 46 19.97 -6.49 4.82
C ARG A 46 18.90 -5.69 5.57
N GLY A 47 19.27 -5.01 6.66
CA GLY A 47 18.37 -4.14 7.40
C GLY A 47 18.02 -2.89 6.58
N GLN A 48 19.00 -2.26 5.94
CA GLN A 48 18.75 -1.14 5.03
C GLN A 48 17.83 -1.52 3.86
N ALA A 49 17.98 -2.73 3.30
CA ALA A 49 17.09 -3.23 2.26
C ALA A 49 15.65 -3.44 2.77
N SER A 50 15.49 -3.92 4.01
CA SER A 50 14.18 -4.10 4.66
C SER A 50 13.52 -2.74 4.94
N GLU A 51 14.24 -1.77 5.50
CA GLU A 51 13.77 -0.39 5.71
C GLU A 51 13.36 0.28 4.38
N SER A 52 14.16 0.12 3.32
CA SER A 52 13.81 0.62 1.99
C SER A 52 12.57 -0.07 1.39
N ALA A 53 12.38 -1.36 1.66
CA ALA A 53 11.22 -2.10 1.21
C ALA A 53 9.95 -1.61 1.92
N ILE A 54 10.01 -1.45 3.25
CA ILE A 54 8.93 -0.88 4.08
C ILE A 54 8.52 0.49 3.52
N GLY A 55 9.47 1.41 3.35
CA GLY A 55 9.16 2.75 2.82
C GLY A 55 8.58 2.73 1.39
N SER A 56 8.98 1.75 0.57
CA SER A 56 8.38 1.58 -0.77
C SER A 56 6.93 1.08 -0.70
N LEU A 57 6.64 0.16 0.23
CA LEU A 57 5.29 -0.36 0.45
C LEU A 57 4.35 0.70 1.04
N GLU A 58 4.82 1.49 2.00
CA GLU A 58 4.06 2.62 2.55
C GLU A 58 3.74 3.66 1.47
N ASN A 59 4.71 3.99 0.62
CA ASN A 59 4.49 4.89 -0.51
C ASN A 59 3.45 4.31 -1.48
N ALA A 60 3.52 3.00 -1.78
CA ALA A 60 2.52 2.34 -2.61
C ALA A 60 1.12 2.45 -2.02
N SER A 61 0.94 2.21 -0.71
CA SER A 61 -0.36 2.38 -0.02
C SER A 61 -0.88 3.82 -0.12
N ASN A 62 -0.01 4.82 0.06
CA ASN A 62 -0.39 6.23 -0.06
C ASN A 62 -0.82 6.58 -1.50
N GLN A 63 -0.11 6.08 -2.51
CA GLN A 63 -0.48 6.28 -3.91
C GLN A 63 -1.83 5.65 -4.25
N LEU A 64 -2.16 4.51 -3.64
CA LEU A 64 -3.48 3.90 -3.82
C LEU A 64 -4.60 4.78 -3.25
N ASP A 65 -4.38 5.48 -2.13
CA ASP A 65 -5.33 6.45 -1.60
C ASP A 65 -5.57 7.62 -2.58
N ASP A 66 -4.50 8.14 -3.17
CA ASP A 66 -4.60 9.19 -4.20
C ASP A 66 -5.42 8.71 -5.41
N VAL A 67 -5.14 7.50 -5.91
CA VAL A 67 -5.90 6.89 -7.02
C VAL A 67 -7.37 6.69 -6.63
N MET A 68 -7.67 6.28 -5.40
CA MET A 68 -9.05 6.15 -4.92
C MET A 68 -9.78 7.51 -4.89
N GLY A 69 -9.08 8.57 -4.51
CA GLY A 69 -9.57 9.95 -4.57
C GLY A 69 -9.92 10.36 -6.01
N GLU A 70 -8.99 10.20 -6.94
CA GLU A 70 -9.19 10.53 -8.36
C GLU A 70 -10.34 9.75 -9.00
N LEU A 71 -10.46 8.45 -8.68
CA LEU A 71 -11.57 7.61 -9.15
C LEU A 71 -12.91 8.06 -8.58
N SER A 72 -12.93 8.48 -7.31
CA SER A 72 -14.14 9.01 -6.66
C SER A 72 -14.58 10.34 -7.30
N GLU A 73 -13.63 11.23 -7.59
CA GLU A 73 -13.91 12.48 -8.31
C GLU A 73 -14.42 12.21 -9.74
N ALA A 74 -13.87 11.22 -10.45
CA ALA A 74 -14.32 10.85 -11.79
C ALA A 74 -15.76 10.31 -11.83
N MET A 75 -16.30 9.81 -10.70
CA MET A 75 -17.67 9.33 -10.61
C MET A 75 -18.71 10.43 -10.37
N ALA A 76 -18.32 11.54 -9.76
CA ALA A 76 -19.18 12.70 -9.48
C ALA A 76 -19.91 13.14 -10.77
#